data_AF-A0A354WRF6-F1
#
_entry.id   AF-A0A354WRF6-F1
#
_cell.length_a   1.000
_cell.length_b   1.000
_cell.length_c   1.000
_cell.angle_alpha   90.00
_cell.angle_beta   90.00
_cell.angle_gamma   90.00
#
_symmetry.space_group_name_H-M   'P 1'
#
loop_
_entity.id
_entity.type
_entity.pdbx_description
1 polymer ?
#
loop_
_entity_poly.entity_id
_entity_poly.type
_entity_poly.pdbx_seq_one_letter_code
_entity_poly.pdbx_strand_id
1 'polypeptide(L)'
;TTVDFFGSQSVNSTKLTRLVDLEQSCAKMAQKIDSITPEEVWNAMMEKSGGKLRLVRIMLLSFCTKAMQEKSSISQWTDSVDISVYNITKLGTLDSARSWLDNFFREVQKINVPANSSLVRNVLEYVREHVTEGLVLENVAAVFYVSPNYLSTLIRKETGITYRQHVINAKMTVA
;
A
#
# COMPACT_ATOMS: atom_id res chain seq x y z
N THR A 1 28.94 21.78 -16.93
CA THR A 1 29.10 21.91 -15.47
C THR A 1 27.96 21.18 -14.79
N THR A 2 28.17 19.91 -14.45
CA THR A 2 27.23 19.15 -13.62
C THR A 2 27.24 19.79 -12.24
N VAL A 3 26.19 20.54 -11.94
CA VAL A 3 25.97 21.05 -10.59
C VAL A 3 25.70 19.81 -9.74
N ASP A 4 26.72 19.37 -9.00
CA ASP A 4 26.59 18.31 -8.02
C ASP A 4 25.82 18.87 -6.82
N PHE A 5 24.49 18.89 -6.95
CA PHE A 5 23.57 19.49 -5.97
C PHE A 5 23.62 18.76 -4.61
N PHE A 6 24.16 17.54 -4.60
CA PHE A 6 24.28 16.67 -3.44
C PHE A 6 25.69 16.63 -2.85
N GLY A 7 26.57 17.56 -3.24
CA GLY A 7 27.96 17.66 -2.80
C GLY A 7 28.14 17.18 -1.37
N SER A 8 28.71 15.97 -1.24
CA SER A 8 29.09 15.30 0.00
C SER A 8 28.23 15.62 1.24
N GLN A 9 26.90 15.56 1.14
CA GLN A 9 26.10 15.49 2.36
C GLN A 9 26.26 14.07 2.92
N SER A 10 27.19 13.90 3.87
CA SER A 10 27.19 12.73 4.73
C SER A 10 25.88 12.78 5.53
N VAL A 11 24.83 12.14 5.02
CA VAL A 11 23.57 12.01 5.74
C VAL A 11 23.90 11.25 7.02
N ASN A 12 23.89 11.97 8.15
CA ASN A 12 24.16 11.37 9.45
C ASN A 12 23.23 10.16 9.62
N SER A 13 23.78 9.00 10.03
CA SER A 13 23.09 7.71 10.12
C SER A 13 21.75 7.82 10.86
N THR A 14 21.66 8.67 11.88
CA THR A 14 20.42 8.92 12.65
C THR A 14 19.33 9.59 11.82
N LYS A 15 19.68 10.53 10.92
CA LYS A 15 18.72 11.19 10.04
C LYS A 15 18.22 10.24 8.95
N LEU A 16 19.11 9.41 8.40
CA LEU A 16 18.75 8.38 7.44
C LEU A 16 17.81 7.35 8.07
N THR A 17 18.14 6.87 9.27
CA THR A 17 17.32 5.94 10.04
C THR A 17 15.91 6.49 10.24
N ARG A 18 15.79 7.75 10.65
CA ARG A 18 14.48 8.40 10.83
C ARG A 18 13.67 8.47 9.54
N LEU A 19 14.28 8.73 8.39
CA LEU A 19 13.57 8.79 7.11
C LEU A 19 13.07 7.41 6.67
N VAL A 20 13.89 6.37 6.87
CA VAL A 20 13.51 4.97 6.63
C VAL A 20 12.35 4.56 7.54
N ASP A 21 12.36 4.96 8.81
CA ASP A 21 11.26 4.69 9.74
C ASP A 21 9.93 5.32 9.32
N LEU A 22 9.99 6.54 8.75
CA LEU A 22 8.81 7.21 8.20
C LEU A 22 8.25 6.45 7.00
N GLU A 23 9.11 6.04 6.08
CA GLU A 23 8.73 5.29 4.88
C GLU A 23 8.10 3.94 5.24
N GLN A 24 8.74 3.17 6.13
CA GLN A 24 8.20 1.91 6.62
C GLN A 24 6.85 2.09 7.31
N SER A 25 6.67 3.17 8.07
CA SER A 25 5.40 3.49 8.69
C SER A 25 4.31 3.78 7.65
N CYS A 26 4.63 4.55 6.61
CA CYS A 26 3.69 4.82 5.51
C CYS A 26 3.30 3.54 4.77
N ALA A 27 4.26 2.65 4.48
CA ALA A 27 4.00 1.37 3.85
C ALA A 27 3.05 0.48 4.69
N LYS A 28 3.31 0.36 6.00
CA LYS A 28 2.45 -0.42 6.92
C LYS A 28 1.02 0.11 7.00
N MET A 29 0.84 1.44 6.99
CA MET A 29 -0.49 2.05 6.96
C MET A 29 -1.18 1.80 5.62
N ALA A 30 -0.44 1.91 4.50
CA ALA A 30 -0.97 1.70 3.16
C ALA A 30 -1.44 0.25 2.92
N GLN A 31 -0.76 -0.76 3.46
CA GLN A 31 -1.21 -2.16 3.41
C GLN A 31 -2.60 -2.36 4.04
N LYS A 32 -2.95 -1.51 5.01
CA LYS A 32 -4.23 -1.55 5.73
C LYS A 32 -5.26 -0.58 5.17
N ILE A 33 -5.05 -0.01 3.98
CA ILE A 33 -5.88 1.06 3.40
C ILE A 33 -7.39 0.77 3.37
N ASP A 34 -7.78 -0.51 3.31
CA ASP A 34 -9.19 -0.93 3.29
C ASP A 34 -9.85 -0.95 4.69
N SER A 35 -9.06 -0.88 5.76
CA SER A 35 -9.53 -1.01 7.15
C SER A 35 -9.11 0.15 8.06
N ILE A 36 -8.04 0.86 7.73
CA ILE A 36 -7.54 2.00 8.48
C ILE A 36 -8.36 3.26 8.20
N THR A 37 -8.59 4.07 9.23
CA THR A 37 -9.31 5.34 9.12
C THR A 37 -8.36 6.49 8.75
N PRO A 38 -8.87 7.55 8.09
CA PRO A 38 -8.07 8.75 7.83
C PRO A 38 -7.57 9.42 9.12
N GLU A 39 -8.28 9.28 10.24
CA GLU A 39 -7.89 9.82 11.54
C GLU A 39 -6.69 9.08 12.14
N GLU A 40 -6.68 7.75 12.09
CA GLU A 40 -5.53 6.95 12.53
C GLU A 40 -4.27 7.27 11.74
N VAL A 41 -4.39 7.39 10.41
CA VAL A 41 -3.26 7.80 9.55
C VAL A 41 -2.78 9.19 9.91
N TRP A 42 -3.70 10.15 10.09
CA TRP A 42 -3.35 11.51 10.45
C TRP A 42 -2.61 11.59 11.79
N ASN A 43 -3.11 10.91 12.82
CA ASN A 43 -2.51 10.90 14.15
C ASN A 43 -1.08 10.33 14.10
N ALA A 44 -0.88 9.22 13.40
CA ALA A 44 0.44 8.63 13.20
C ALA A 44 1.40 9.57 12.44
N MET A 45 0.91 10.26 11.40
CA MET A 45 1.70 11.26 10.68
C MET A 45 2.10 12.44 11.58
N MET A 46 1.18 12.92 12.42
CA MET A 46 1.44 14.03 13.34
C MET A 46 2.48 13.67 14.40
N GLU A 47 2.35 12.49 15.01
CA GLU A 47 3.29 11.97 16.01
C GLU A 47 4.70 11.86 15.42
N LYS A 48 4.86 11.20 14.27
CA LYS A 48 6.17 10.91 13.67
C LYS A 48 6.84 12.14 13.05
N SER A 49 6.04 13.04 12.48
CA SER A 49 6.52 14.30 11.91
C SER A 49 6.78 15.38 12.97
N GLY A 50 6.22 15.23 14.18
CA GLY A 50 6.17 16.29 15.18
C GLY A 50 5.41 17.52 14.68
N GLY A 51 4.38 17.32 13.86
CA GLY A 51 3.57 18.38 13.23
C GLY A 51 4.30 19.24 12.19
N LYS A 52 5.51 18.85 11.76
CA LYS A 52 6.27 19.60 10.76
C LYS A 52 5.67 19.36 9.37
N LEU A 53 5.02 20.38 8.81
CA LEU A 53 4.36 20.31 7.50
C LEU A 53 5.23 19.72 6.37
N ARG A 54 6.53 20.03 6.35
CA ARG A 54 7.46 19.46 5.35
C ARG A 54 7.55 17.94 5.44
N LEU A 55 7.60 17.39 6.66
CA LEU A 55 7.62 15.95 6.89
C LEU A 55 6.25 15.34 6.63
N VAL A 56 5.16 16.01 7.02
CA VAL A 56 3.79 15.57 6.70
C VAL A 56 3.60 15.44 5.19
N ARG A 57 4.06 16.40 4.38
CA ARG A 57 4.03 16.29 2.92
C ARG A 57 4.78 15.07 2.40
N ILE A 58 5.99 14.83 2.90
CA ILE A 58 6.79 13.65 2.50
C ILE A 58 6.06 12.36 2.87
N MET A 59 5.47 12.30 4.07
CA MET A 59 4.69 11.15 4.51
C MET A 59 3.43 10.95 3.67
N LEU A 60 2.71 12.03 3.32
CA LEU A 60 1.54 11.97 2.43
C LEU A 60 1.91 11.46 1.04
N LEU A 61 3.00 11.95 0.46
CA LEU A 61 3.54 11.49 -0.83
C LEU A 61 3.88 9.99 -0.78
N SER A 62 4.60 9.56 0.25
CA SER A 62 4.98 8.16 0.43
C SER A 62 3.76 7.27 0.67
N PHE A 63 2.84 7.70 1.53
CA PHE A 63 1.62 6.97 1.84
C PHE A 63 0.71 6.84 0.62
N CYS A 64 0.44 7.93 -0.10
CA CYS A 64 -0.48 7.90 -1.24
C CYS A 64 0.04 7.00 -2.36
N THR A 65 1.33 7.12 -2.68
CA THR A 65 1.97 6.27 -3.70
C THR A 65 1.91 4.80 -3.32
N LYS A 66 2.19 4.46 -2.05
CA LYS A 66 2.06 3.08 -1.55
C LYS A 66 0.62 2.57 -1.56
N ALA A 67 -0.33 3.36 -1.05
CA ALA A 67 -1.75 2.98 -1.01
C ALA A 67 -2.32 2.74 -2.42
N MET A 68 -1.87 3.53 -3.40
CA MET A 68 -2.25 3.36 -4.81
C MET A 68 -1.59 2.13 -5.45
N GLN A 69 -0.35 1.81 -5.08
CA GLN A 69 0.31 0.55 -5.50
C GLN A 69 -0.44 -0.67 -4.99
N GLU A 70 -0.85 -0.65 -3.71
CA GLU A 70 -1.59 -1.76 -3.09
C GLU A 70 -2.93 -2.03 -3.80
N LYS A 71 -3.67 -0.98 -4.14
CA LYS A 71 -4.99 -1.11 -4.81
C LYS A 71 -4.93 -1.38 -6.30
N SER A 72 -3.76 -1.31 -6.94
CA SER A 72 -3.63 -1.35 -8.40
C SER A 72 -2.98 -2.63 -8.90
N SER A 73 -3.81 -3.60 -9.32
CA SER A 73 -3.45 -4.39 -10.50
C SER A 73 -3.80 -3.57 -11.74
N ILE A 74 -2.86 -2.72 -12.17
CA ILE A 74 -2.73 -2.12 -13.51
C ILE A 74 -3.86 -1.16 -13.97
N SER A 75 -3.46 0.09 -14.22
CA SER A 75 -4.02 1.07 -15.19
C SER A 75 -5.06 2.14 -14.79
N GLN A 76 -5.69 2.13 -13.60
CA GLN A 76 -6.73 3.14 -13.30
C GLN A 76 -6.24 4.50 -12.75
N TRP A 77 -4.95 4.64 -12.39
CA TRP A 77 -4.50 5.78 -11.59
C TRP A 77 -3.46 6.70 -12.24
N THR A 78 -2.86 6.37 -13.39
CA THR A 78 -1.61 7.02 -13.83
C THR A 78 -1.69 8.54 -13.91
N ASP A 79 -2.75 9.10 -14.51
CA ASP A 79 -2.86 10.55 -14.68
C ASP A 79 -3.30 11.26 -13.38
N SER A 80 -4.05 10.55 -12.53
CA SER A 80 -4.56 11.07 -11.25
C SER A 80 -3.51 11.08 -10.13
N VAL A 81 -2.51 10.20 -10.21
CA VAL A 81 -1.39 10.11 -9.24
C VAL A 81 -0.52 11.33 -9.37
N ASP A 82 -0.12 11.69 -10.59
CA ASP A 82 0.79 12.81 -10.82
C ASP A 82 0.17 14.14 -10.38
N ILE A 83 -1.12 14.35 -10.65
CA ILE A 83 -1.88 15.51 -10.18
C ILE A 83 -1.97 15.52 -8.64
N SER A 84 -2.24 14.38 -8.03
CA SER A 84 -2.33 14.24 -6.57
C SER A 84 -0.99 14.52 -5.89
N VAL A 85 0.10 13.93 -6.40
CA VAL A 85 1.49 14.16 -5.98
C VAL A 85 1.85 15.64 -6.09
N TYR A 86 1.56 16.25 -7.25
CA TYR A 86 1.79 17.68 -7.47
C TYR A 86 1.03 18.53 -6.43
N ASN A 87 -0.25 18.25 -6.18
CA ASN A 87 -1.06 18.98 -5.21
C ASN A 87 -0.50 18.87 -3.78
N ILE A 88 0.02 17.70 -3.37
CA ILE A 88 0.68 17.55 -2.06
C ILE A 88 1.88 18.49 -1.96
N THR A 89 2.68 18.63 -3.02
CA THR A 89 3.82 19.57 -3.04
C THR A 89 3.40 21.03 -2.87
N LYS A 90 2.11 21.37 -2.99
CA LYS A 90 1.56 22.75 -2.87
C LYS A 90 0.82 23.05 -1.55
N LEU A 91 0.54 22.06 -0.71
CA LEU A 91 -0.12 22.22 0.60
C LEU A 91 0.56 23.23 1.56
N GLY A 92 -0.07 24.36 1.82
CA GLY A 92 0.50 25.44 2.65
C GLY A 92 0.36 25.27 4.16
N THR A 93 -0.59 24.45 4.62
CA THR A 93 -0.98 24.34 6.04
C THR A 93 -1.29 22.91 6.45
N LEU A 94 -1.25 22.62 7.76
CA LEU A 94 -1.67 21.32 8.30
C LEU A 94 -3.16 21.06 8.02
N ASP A 95 -4.03 22.07 8.08
CA ASP A 95 -5.45 21.91 7.76
C ASP A 95 -5.67 21.52 6.30
N SER A 96 -4.90 22.11 5.37
CA SER A 96 -4.94 21.72 3.96
C SER A 96 -4.46 20.29 3.76
N ALA A 97 -3.46 19.84 4.52
CA ALA A 97 -2.96 18.48 4.49
C ALA A 97 -3.97 17.47 5.04
N ARG A 98 -4.65 17.80 6.16
CA ARG A 98 -5.73 17.00 6.73
C ARG A 98 -6.87 16.86 5.73
N SER A 99 -7.32 17.97 5.16
CA SER A 99 -8.40 18.01 4.16
C SER A 99 -8.07 17.20 2.92
N TRP A 100 -6.82 17.27 2.46
CA TRP A 100 -6.33 16.47 1.35
C TRP A 100 -6.40 14.97 1.67
N LEU A 101 -5.95 14.56 2.86
CA LEU A 101 -6.00 13.16 3.28
C LEU A 101 -7.44 12.62 3.32
N ASP A 102 -8.39 13.39 3.86
CA ASP A 102 -9.80 13.02 3.84
C ASP A 102 -10.34 12.83 2.42
N ASN A 103 -9.94 13.72 1.51
CA ASN A 103 -10.35 13.60 0.12
C ASN A 103 -9.75 12.36 -0.55
N PHE A 104 -8.47 12.10 -0.29
CA PHE A 104 -7.79 10.90 -0.78
C PHE A 104 -8.51 9.62 -0.35
N PHE A 105 -8.92 9.52 0.92
CA PHE A 105 -9.70 8.37 1.42
C PHE A 105 -11.09 8.26 0.79
N ARG A 106 -11.73 9.37 0.42
CA ARG A 106 -13.00 9.33 -0.33
C ARG A 106 -12.80 8.79 -1.75
N GLU A 107 -11.78 9.25 -2.46
CA GLU A 107 -11.45 8.74 -3.80
C GLU A 107 -11.03 7.26 -3.74
N VAL A 108 -10.07 6.97 -2.86
CA VAL A 108 -10.01 5.80 -1.98
C VAL A 108 -11.11 4.73 -2.15
N GLN A 109 -12.24 5.07 -1.54
CA GLN A 109 -13.44 4.24 -1.37
C GLN A 109 -14.31 4.17 -2.62
N LYS A 110 -14.29 5.20 -3.49
CA LYS A 110 -15.00 5.17 -4.77
C LYS A 110 -14.41 4.14 -5.73
N ILE A 111 -13.14 3.81 -5.56
CA ILE A 111 -12.46 2.76 -6.29
C ILE A 111 -13.03 1.44 -5.79
N ASN A 112 -14.08 0.98 -6.46
CA ASN A 112 -14.84 -0.20 -6.13
C ASN A 112 -13.97 -1.44 -6.38
N VAL A 113 -13.09 -1.77 -5.45
CA VAL A 113 -12.48 -3.11 -5.38
C VAL A 113 -13.57 -3.98 -4.77
N PRO A 114 -14.18 -4.91 -5.52
CA PRO A 114 -15.15 -5.82 -4.95
C PRO A 114 -14.54 -6.47 -3.70
N ALA A 115 -15.30 -6.63 -2.61
CA ALA A 115 -14.80 -7.29 -1.40
C ALA A 115 -14.16 -8.65 -1.75
N ASN A 116 -14.70 -9.33 -2.76
CA ASN A 116 -14.16 -10.54 -3.33
C ASN A 116 -12.74 -10.37 -3.92
N SER A 117 -12.44 -9.25 -4.59
CA SER A 117 -11.12 -8.93 -5.14
C SER A 117 -10.09 -8.56 -4.09
N SER A 118 -10.52 -7.96 -2.98
CA SER A 118 -9.63 -7.79 -1.83
C SER A 118 -9.26 -9.13 -1.20
N LEU A 119 -10.22 -10.06 -1.05
CA LEU A 119 -9.99 -11.40 -0.51
C LEU A 119 -9.05 -12.21 -1.42
N VAL A 120 -9.31 -12.24 -2.73
CA VAL A 120 -8.45 -12.96 -3.70
C VAL A 120 -7.04 -12.41 -3.69
N ARG A 121 -6.87 -11.08 -3.70
CA ARG A 121 -5.55 -10.43 -3.62
C ARG A 121 -4.78 -10.86 -2.36
N ASN A 122 -5.40 -10.71 -1.19
CA ASN A 122 -4.74 -11.02 0.08
C ASN A 122 -4.36 -12.51 0.18
N VAL A 123 -5.22 -13.39 -0.35
CA VAL A 123 -4.94 -14.83 -0.44
C VAL A 123 -3.74 -15.11 -1.34
N LEU A 124 -3.65 -14.48 -2.52
CA LEU A 124 -2.52 -14.69 -3.43
C LEU A 124 -1.21 -14.08 -2.92
N GLU A 125 -1.28 -13.03 -2.11
CA GLU A 125 -0.13 -12.49 -1.38
C GLU A 125 0.35 -13.45 -0.30
N TYR A 126 -0.57 -13.94 0.55
CA TYR A 126 -0.26 -14.96 1.54
C TYR A 126 0.38 -16.21 0.91
N VAL A 127 -0.12 -16.64 -0.25
CA VAL A 127 0.45 -17.76 -1.01
C VAL A 127 1.89 -17.49 -1.44
N ARG A 128 2.21 -16.27 -1.88
CA ARG A 128 3.57 -15.88 -2.29
C ARG A 128 4.53 -15.87 -1.10
N GLU A 129 4.09 -15.35 0.05
CA GLU A 129 4.92 -15.28 1.26
C GLU A 129 5.20 -16.66 1.89
N HIS A 130 4.24 -17.58 1.81
CA HIS A 130 4.30 -18.88 2.50
C HIS A 130 4.49 -20.08 1.54
N VAL A 131 4.95 -19.84 0.31
CA VAL A 131 4.97 -20.87 -0.76
C VAL A 131 5.86 -22.09 -0.42
N THR A 132 6.85 -21.90 0.45
CA THR A 132 7.80 -22.93 0.92
C THR A 132 7.23 -23.87 1.97
N GLU A 133 6.09 -23.53 2.58
CA GLU A 133 5.52 -24.23 3.75
C GLU A 133 4.51 -25.34 3.40
N GLY A 134 4.34 -25.65 2.11
CA GLY A 134 3.40 -26.70 1.68
C GLY A 134 1.94 -26.25 1.77
N LEU A 135 1.59 -25.21 1.03
CA LEU A 135 0.25 -24.62 1.06
C LEU A 135 -0.84 -25.52 0.48
N VAL A 136 -1.83 -25.82 1.32
CA VAL A 136 -3.10 -26.48 0.94
C VAL A 136 -4.23 -25.45 1.02
N LEU A 137 -5.19 -25.53 0.09
CA LEU A 137 -6.28 -24.56 -0.04
C LEU A 137 -7.10 -24.45 1.26
N GLU A 138 -7.28 -25.56 1.95
CA GLU A 138 -8.03 -25.69 3.20
C GLU A 138 -7.42 -24.83 4.31
N ASN A 139 -6.09 -24.86 4.44
CA ASN A 139 -5.37 -24.08 5.45
C ASN A 139 -5.49 -22.58 5.16
N VAL A 140 -5.35 -22.19 3.89
CA VAL A 140 -5.47 -20.79 3.50
C VAL A 140 -6.91 -20.30 3.69
N ALA A 141 -7.91 -21.10 3.31
CA ALA A 141 -9.31 -20.75 3.54
C ALA A 141 -9.63 -20.53 5.04
N ALA A 142 -9.03 -21.33 5.92
CA ALA A 142 -9.16 -21.17 7.37
C ALA A 142 -8.54 -19.86 7.89
N VAL A 143 -7.35 -19.47 7.39
CA VAL A 143 -6.69 -18.19 7.75
C VAL A 143 -7.57 -16.99 7.39
N PHE A 144 -8.26 -17.07 6.26
CA PHE A 144 -9.14 -16.01 5.76
C PHE A 144 -10.61 -16.18 6.16
N TYR A 145 -10.92 -17.12 7.06
CA TYR A 145 -12.27 -17.37 7.58
C TYR A 145 -13.35 -17.59 6.51
N VAL A 146 -13.00 -18.31 5.43
CA VAL A 146 -13.92 -18.63 4.31
C VAL A 146 -13.94 -20.12 4.02
N SER A 147 -14.96 -20.59 3.30
CA SER A 147 -14.99 -22.00 2.88
C SER A 147 -14.00 -22.25 1.71
N PRO A 148 -13.32 -23.41 1.67
CA PRO A 148 -12.39 -23.75 0.58
C PRO A 148 -13.05 -23.73 -0.80
N ASN A 149 -14.29 -24.21 -0.89
CA ASN A 149 -15.05 -24.25 -2.15
C ASN A 149 -15.39 -22.84 -2.67
N TYR A 150 -15.80 -21.95 -1.76
CA TYR A 150 -16.04 -20.54 -2.08
C TYR A 150 -14.74 -19.88 -2.55
N LEU A 151 -13.65 -20.06 -1.80
CA LEU A 151 -12.35 -19.47 -2.14
C LEU A 151 -11.82 -19.95 -3.50
N SER A 152 -11.89 -21.25 -3.78
CA SER A 152 -11.51 -21.82 -5.08
C SER A 152 -12.32 -21.22 -6.23
N THR A 153 -13.63 -21.14 -6.06
CA THR A 153 -14.54 -20.60 -7.08
C THR A 153 -14.26 -19.12 -7.33
N LEU A 154 -14.04 -18.37 -6.26
CA LEU A 154 -13.76 -16.95 -6.30
C LEU A 154 -12.43 -16.64 -7.00
N ILE A 155 -11.36 -17.32 -6.62
CA ILE A 155 -10.04 -17.17 -7.26
C ILE A 155 -10.13 -17.47 -8.76
N ARG A 156 -10.80 -18.57 -9.15
CA ARG A 156 -10.94 -18.91 -10.56
C ARG A 156 -11.78 -17.89 -11.32
N LYS A 157 -12.86 -17.41 -10.71
CA LYS A 157 -13.74 -16.40 -11.30
C LYS A 157 -12.99 -15.10 -11.57
N GLU A 158 -12.12 -14.68 -10.66
CA GLU A 158 -11.47 -13.37 -10.75
C GLU A 158 -10.13 -13.38 -11.51
N THR A 159 -9.39 -14.48 -11.43
CA THR A 159 -8.04 -14.57 -12.01
C THR A 159 -7.98 -15.39 -13.29
N GLY A 160 -9.06 -16.08 -13.63
CA GLY A 160 -9.14 -17.01 -14.76
C GLY A 160 -8.44 -18.35 -14.54
N ILE A 161 -7.63 -18.52 -13.48
CA ILE A 161 -6.87 -19.74 -13.20
C ILE A 161 -7.15 -20.27 -11.79
N THR A 162 -6.84 -21.55 -11.55
CA THR A 162 -7.11 -22.21 -10.27
C THR A 162 -6.11 -21.81 -9.19
N TYR A 163 -6.50 -21.95 -7.91
CA TYR A 163 -5.59 -21.78 -6.76
C TYR A 163 -4.31 -22.62 -6.90
N ARG A 164 -4.44 -23.89 -7.31
CA ARG A 164 -3.28 -24.77 -7.51
C ARG A 164 -2.31 -24.21 -8.54
N GLN A 165 -2.82 -23.60 -9.62
CA GLN A 165 -2.00 -22.98 -10.65
C GLN A 165 -1.23 -21.77 -10.10
N HIS A 166 -1.87 -20.95 -9.26
CA HIS A 166 -1.20 -19.84 -8.56
C HIS A 166 -0.07 -20.34 -7.65
N VAL A 167 -0.28 -21.41 -6.89
CA VAL A 167 0.77 -21.99 -6.04
C VAL A 167 1.95 -22.48 -6.88
N ILE A 168 1.69 -23.14 -8.03
CA ILE A 168 2.76 -23.58 -8.94
C ILE A 168 3.54 -22.40 -9.51
N ASN A 169 2.84 -21.37 -9.98
CA ASN A 169 3.48 -20.17 -10.54
C ASN A 169 4.32 -19.43 -9.49
N ALA A 170 3.83 -19.34 -8.25
CA ALA A 170 4.58 -18.75 -7.14
C ALA A 170 5.86 -19.55 -6.85
N LYS A 171 5.80 -20.90 -6.88
CA LYS A 171 7.00 -21.76 -6.70
C LYS A 171 8.04 -21.53 -7.80
N MET A 172 7.61 -21.39 -9.06
CA MET A 172 8.51 -21.14 -10.18
C MET A 172 9.19 -19.77 -10.12
N THR A 173 8.63 -18.81 -9.39
CA THR A 173 9.20 -17.46 -9.25
C THR A 173 10.24 -17.40 -8.11
N VAL A 174 10.14 -18.30 -7.13
CA VAL A 174 11.05 -18.38 -5.97
C VAL A 174 12.22 -19.35 -6.21
N ALA A 175 12.12 -20.22 -7.23
CA ALA A 175 13.18 -21.12 -7.70
C ALA A 175 14.09 -20.44 -8.72
#